data_AF-A0A0N8NY45-F1
#
_entry.id   AF-A0A0N8NY45-F1
#
_cell.length_a   1.000
_cell.length_b   1.000
_cell.length_c   1.000
_cell.angle_alpha   90.00
_cell.angle_beta   90.00
_cell.angle_gamma   90.00
#
_symmetry.space_group_name_H-M   'P 1'
#
loop_
_entity.id
_entity.type
_entity.pdbx_description
1 polymer ?
#
loop_
_entity_poly.entity_id
_entity_poly.type
_entity_poly.pdbx_seq_one_letter_code
_entity_poly.pdbx_strand_id
1 'polypeptide(L)' 'MTADARITFIRKLAKSHRLSHKDLALLTCYSRHSVSGWFTDCDSRRHREVPARAIDLLRLKLALENVNVTTSTGG' A
#
# COMPACT_ATOMS: atom_id res chain seq x y z
N MET A 1 1.21 14.20 4.73
CA MET A 1 1.95 12.99 5.18
C MET A 1 3.35 13.02 4.61
N THR A 2 4.40 12.95 5.43
CA THR A 2 5.81 12.96 4.97
C THR A 2 6.14 11.69 4.18
N ALA A 3 7.21 11.69 3.38
CA ALA A 3 7.62 10.52 2.60
C ALA A 3 7.92 9.29 3.50
N ASP A 4 8.58 9.53 4.63
CA ASP A 4 8.89 8.51 5.63
C ASP A 4 7.62 7.89 6.24
N ALA A 5 6.64 8.73 6.59
CA ALA A 5 5.36 8.26 7.10
C ALA A 5 4.62 7.39 6.07
N ARG A 6 4.71 7.72 4.78
CA ARG A 6 4.10 6.93 3.67
C ARG A 6 4.73 5.55 3.55
N ILE A 7 6.06 5.45 3.61
CA ILE A 7 6.78 4.17 3.61
C ILE A 7 6.40 3.35 4.84
N THR A 8 6.42 3.95 6.03
CA THR A 8 6.04 3.29 7.28
C THR A 8 4.60 2.75 7.21
N PHE A 9 3.68 3.51 6.63
CA PHE A 9 2.29 3.08 6.46
C PHE A 9 2.18 1.85 5.54
N ILE A 10 2.81 1.89 4.36
CA ILE A 10 2.77 0.75 3.42
C ILE A 10 3.41 -0.50 4.06
N ARG A 11 4.55 -0.36 4.73
CA ARG A 11 5.22 -1.49 5.41
C ARG A 11 4.34 -2.11 6.48
N LYS A 12 3.69 -1.29 7.33
CA LYS A 12 2.77 -1.76 8.36
C LYS A 12 1.54 -2.43 7.76
N LEU A 13 0.94 -1.82 6.74
CA LEU A 13 -0.23 -2.34 6.06
C LEU A 13 0.06 -3.71 5.41
N ALA A 14 1.16 -3.80 4.66
CA ALA A 14 1.58 -5.03 4.00
C ALA A 14 1.76 -6.17 5.00
N LYS A 15 2.37 -5.88 6.16
CA LYS A 15 2.53 -6.85 7.25
C LYS A 15 1.18 -7.24 7.87
N SER A 16 0.31 -6.27 8.13
CA SER A 16 -1.00 -6.50 8.77
C SER A 16 -1.94 -7.35 7.91
N HIS A 17 -1.95 -7.11 6.60
CA HIS A 17 -2.83 -7.80 5.65
C HIS A 17 -2.10 -8.94 4.90
N ARG A 18 -0.86 -9.28 5.28
CA ARG A 18 0.00 -10.28 4.61
C ARG A 18 0.09 -10.07 3.09
N LEU A 19 0.12 -8.82 2.64
CA LEU A 19 0.15 -8.48 1.21
C LEU A 19 1.55 -8.68 0.64
N SER A 20 1.63 -9.35 -0.50
CA SER A 20 2.87 -9.45 -1.26
C SER A 20 3.13 -8.18 -2.06
N HIS A 21 4.36 -8.00 -2.56
CA HIS A 21 4.68 -6.91 -3.50
C HIS A 21 3.81 -6.96 -4.77
N LYS A 22 3.31 -8.14 -5.15
CA LYS A 22 2.40 -8.31 -6.30
C LYS A 22 1.02 -7.74 -5.96
N ASP A 23 0.51 -8.02 -4.77
CA ASP A 23 -0.81 -7.53 -4.33
C ASP A 23 -0.78 -6.01 -4.16
N LEU A 24 0.29 -5.48 -3.56
CA LEU A 24 0.48 -4.03 -3.46
C LEU A 24 0.58 -3.35 -4.83
N ALA A 25 1.22 -3.98 -5.81
CA ALA A 25 1.27 -3.47 -7.18
C ALA A 25 -0.13 -3.38 -7.80
N LEU A 26 -0.97 -4.40 -7.60
CA LEU A 26 -2.36 -4.43 -8.06
C LEU A 26 -3.22 -3.38 -7.34
N LEU A 27 -3.06 -3.22 -6.03
CA LEU A 27 -3.85 -2.27 -5.23
C LEU A 27 -3.46 -0.82 -5.52
N THR A 28 -2.18 -0.55 -5.75
CA THR A 28 -1.69 0.81 -5.99
C THR A 28 -1.64 1.18 -7.48
N CYS A 29 -1.87 0.22 -8.39
CA CYS A 29 -1.68 0.36 -9.84
C CYS A 29 -0.24 0.74 -10.26
N TYR A 30 0.75 0.45 -9.42
CA TYR A 30 2.17 0.62 -9.78
C TYR A 30 2.78 -0.70 -10.23
N SER A 31 3.88 -0.62 -11.00
CA SER A 31 4.63 -1.82 -11.36
C SER A 31 5.26 -2.47 -10.13
N ARG A 32 5.38 -3.81 -10.15
CA ARG A 32 6.06 -4.58 -9.08
C ARG A 32 7.48 -4.06 -8.80
N HIS A 33 8.18 -3.62 -9.84
CA HIS A 33 9.51 -3.02 -9.70
C HIS A 33 9.47 -1.71 -8.90
N SER A 34 8.49 -0.83 -9.15
CA SER A 34 8.30 0.40 -8.37
C SER A 34 7.99 0.09 -6.92
N VAL A 35 7.08 -0.86 -6.67
CA VAL A 35 6.71 -1.28 -5.32
C VAL A 35 7.91 -1.86 -4.58
N SER A 36 8.67 -2.76 -5.21
CA SER A 36 9.89 -3.35 -4.61
C SER A 36 10.90 -2.27 -4.21
N GLY A 37 11.01 -1.19 -4.99
CA GLY A 37 11.86 -0.05 -4.67
C GLY A 37 11.46 0.67 -3.38
N TRP A 38 10.18 0.66 -2.99
CA TRP A 38 9.72 1.27 -1.73
C TRP A 38 10.18 0.51 -0.47
N PHE A 39 10.54 -0.76 -0.63
CA PHE A 39 11.00 -1.63 0.46
C PHE A 39 12.53 -1.75 0.52
N THR A 40 13.26 -1.11 -0.41
CA THR A 40 14.72 -1.21 -0.44
C THR A 40 15.34 -0.19 0.51
N ASP A 41 16.16 -0.66 1.46
CA ASP A 41 16.73 0.17 2.54
C ASP A 41 17.96 1.01 2.13
N CYS A 42 18.36 1.09 0.85
CA CYS A 42 19.55 1.87 0.53
C CYS A 42 19.29 3.39 0.64
N ASP A 43 20.11 4.06 1.45
CA ASP A 43 20.15 5.51 1.70
C ASP A 43 20.46 6.40 0.49
N SER A 44 20.45 5.87 -0.74
CA SER A 44 20.59 6.71 -1.92
C SER A 44 19.34 7.56 -2.07
N ARG A 45 19.47 8.89 -1.99
CA ARG A 45 18.40 9.91 -2.21
C ARG A 45 17.56 9.74 -3.49
N ARG A 46 17.90 8.79 -4.36
CA ARG A 46 17.13 8.34 -5.54
C ARG A 46 16.12 7.22 -5.22
N HIS A 47 16.06 6.74 -3.98
CA HIS A 47 15.12 5.71 -3.56
C HIS A 47 13.71 6.28 -3.56
N ARG A 48 12.90 5.72 -4.46
CA ARG A 48 11.59 6.20 -4.87
C ARG A 48 10.71 6.42 -3.65
N GLU A 49 10.48 7.69 -3.33
CA GLU A 49 9.46 8.08 -2.36
C GLU A 49 8.14 7.40 -2.74
N VAL A 50 7.44 6.87 -1.74
CA VAL A 50 6.08 6.35 -1.96
C VAL A 50 5.20 7.53 -2.37
N PRO A 51 4.61 7.53 -3.58
CA PRO A 51 3.76 8.63 -4.02
C PRO A 51 2.53 8.74 -3.13
N ALA A 52 2.09 9.97 -2.83
CA ALA A 52 0.88 10.18 -2.02
C ALA A 52 -0.34 9.44 -2.63
N ARG A 53 -0.46 9.47 -3.96
CA ARG A 53 -1.49 8.74 -4.72
C ARG A 53 -1.55 7.24 -4.43
N ALA A 54 -0.41 6.59 -4.15
CA ALA A 54 -0.39 5.16 -3.82
C ALA A 54 -1.10 4.90 -2.48
N ILE A 55 -0.92 5.81 -1.50
CA ILE A 55 -1.59 5.74 -0.21
C ILE A 55 -3.09 5.97 -0.36
N ASP A 56 -3.48 6.97 -1.15
CA ASP A 56 -4.90 7.28 -1.36
C ASP A 56 -5.64 6.10 -2.02
N LEU A 57 -5.02 5.46 -3.02
CA LEU A 57 -5.57 4.25 -3.65
C LEU A 57 -5.69 3.08 -2.67
N LEU A 58 -4.68 2.86 -1.81
CA LEU A 58 -4.76 1.83 -0.78
C LEU A 58 -5.88 2.11 0.22
N ARG A 59 -5.99 3.35 0.71
CA ARG A 59 -7.05 3.74 1.64
C ARG A 59 -8.43 3.56 1.05
N LEU A 60 -8.64 3.98 -0.21
CA LEU A 60 -9.91 3.80 -0.91
C LEU A 60 -10.26 2.33 -1.09
N LYS A 61 -9.31 1.49 -1.54
CA LYS A 61 -9.56 0.06 -1.76
C LYS A 61 -9.81 -0.71 -0.46
N LEU A 62 -9.03 -0.43 0.59
CA LEU A 62 -9.24 -1.05 1.91
C LEU A 62 -10.55 -0.60 2.57
N ALA A 63 -10.96 0.65 2.37
CA ALA A 63 -12.26 1.13 2.83
C ALA A 63 -13.39 0.38 2.11
N LEU A 64 -13.27 0.16 0.79
CA LEU A 64 -14.23 -0.63 0.02
C LEU A 64 -14.27 -2.10 0.47
N GLU A 65 -13.13 -2.72 0.77
CA GLU A 65 -13.11 -4.11 1.29
C GLU A 65 -13.72 -4.23 2.69
N ASN A 66 -13.49 -3.25 3.57
CA ASN A 66 -14.15 -3.22 4.89
C ASN A 66 -15.66 -2.98 4.79
N VAL A 67 -16.12 -2.20 3.82
CA VAL A 67 -17.56 -2.01 3.55
C VAL A 67 -18.20 -3.29 2.99
N ASN A 68 -17.46 -4.11 2.26
CA ASN A 68 -18.00 -5.36 1.71
C ASN A 68 -18.10 -6.49 2.75
N VAL A 69 -17.50 -6.33 3.94
CA VAL A 69 -17.65 -7.30 5.05
C VAL A 69 -18.95 -7.06 5.83
N THR A 70 -19.53 -5.86 5.78
CA THR A 70 -20.74 -5.53 6.56
C THR A 70 -22.06 -5.77 5.85
N THR A 71 -22.08 -6.21 4.59
CA THR A 71 -23.33 -6.48 3.84
C THR A 71 -23.77 -7.94 3.82
N SER A 72 -23.07 -8.84 4.53
CA SER A 72 -23.46 -10.26 4.64
C SER A 72 -23.79 -10.66 6.08
N THR A 73 -24.68 -9.92 6.74
CA THR A 73 -25.39 -10.40 7.94
C THR A 73 -26.90 -10.30 7.73
N GLY A 74 -27.48 -11.42 7.29
CA GLY A 74 -28.81 -11.89 7.72
C GLY A 74 -30.02 -11.31 6.99
N GLY A 75 -30.54 -12.09 6.04
CA GLY A 75 -32.00 -12.21 5.83
C GLY A 75 -32.53 -13.43 6.58
#